data_AF-A0A7M7STD5-F1
#
_entry.id   AF-A0A7M7STD5-F1
#
_cell.length_a   1.000
_cell.length_b   1.000
_cell.length_c   1.000
_cell.angle_alpha   90.00
_cell.angle_beta   90.00
_cell.angle_gamma   90.00
#
_symmetry.space_group_name_H-M   'P 1'
#
loop_
_entity.id
_entity.type
_entity.pdbx_description
1 polymer ?
#
loop_
_entity_poly.entity_id
_entity_poly.type
_entity_poly.pdbx_seq_one_letter_code
_entity_poly.pdbx_strand_id
1 'polypeptide(L)'
;MRVLKENGDTDYGRKFKLKNIVSAEEFRKRHPLTTYEDYKPYVERVMAGEQGVMTQVMPNAFIQTSGTTGPSKYFPQRDHRLVLTRWLDVVFTSLYEVCPRLGILQKKMFHYVQPVISRAKSGGSIRPGISLYEDGFMASCYTTPHAGFRIQSFKEANYIHLLFALLDPNLGVIYAVFIGAIDNVMKQLEQCWEDIVYDIEHGTINEKVKFDDADIRSLLEQALGGGHPERAGELRSQFVKGFDGIMKRVWPNLEVLVAVENVGIWPNLKAKYAKGIPLVNFGYGTSEGMHQGLNPGSL
;
A
#
# COMPACT_ATOMS: atom_id res chain seq x y z
N MET A 1 -22.16 20.26 4.88
CA MET A 1 -22.21 21.59 5.56
C MET A 1 -21.03 21.84 6.50
N ARG A 2 -20.59 20.85 7.32
CA ARG A 2 -19.41 20.98 8.20
C ARG A 2 -18.17 21.61 7.53
N VAL A 3 -17.73 21.06 6.40
CA VAL A 3 -16.54 21.53 5.66
C VAL A 3 -16.64 23.00 5.23
N LEU A 4 -17.81 23.45 4.78
CA LEU A 4 -18.03 24.84 4.35
C LEU A 4 -18.01 25.81 5.55
N LYS A 5 -18.59 25.39 6.68
CA LYS A 5 -18.59 26.19 7.91
C LYS A 5 -17.18 26.33 8.48
N GLU A 6 -16.43 25.23 8.54
CA GLU A 6 -15.06 25.23 9.05
C GLU A 6 -14.14 26.09 8.17
N ASN A 7 -14.24 25.99 6.85
CA ASN A 7 -13.28 26.63 5.93
C ASN A 7 -13.81 27.90 5.26
N GLY A 8 -14.96 28.43 5.69
CA GLY A 8 -15.60 29.59 5.05
C GLY A 8 -14.81 30.89 5.16
N ASP A 9 -13.97 31.03 6.19
CA ASP A 9 -13.12 32.20 6.45
C ASP A 9 -11.71 32.09 5.83
N THR A 10 -11.43 31.08 5.02
CA THR A 10 -10.14 31.02 4.29
C THR A 10 -10.17 31.94 3.06
N ASP A 11 -9.02 32.21 2.45
CA ASP A 11 -8.97 32.98 1.21
C ASP A 11 -9.86 32.36 0.11
N TYR A 12 -9.79 31.05 -0.02
CA TYR A 12 -10.66 30.31 -0.93
C TYR A 12 -12.14 30.42 -0.52
N GLY A 13 -12.42 30.26 0.78
CA GLY A 13 -13.77 30.39 1.35
C GLY A 13 -14.39 31.77 1.12
N ARG A 14 -13.61 32.84 1.31
CA ARG A 14 -14.02 34.23 1.08
C ARG A 14 -14.28 34.51 -0.40
N LYS A 15 -13.41 34.04 -1.30
CA LYS A 15 -13.57 34.21 -2.76
C LYS A 15 -14.93 33.72 -3.25
N PHE A 16 -15.38 32.55 -2.75
CA PHE A 16 -16.66 31.95 -3.14
C PHE A 16 -17.79 32.16 -2.13
N LYS A 17 -17.59 33.00 -1.11
CA LYS A 17 -18.57 33.28 -0.03
C LYS A 17 -19.16 32.00 0.57
N LEU A 18 -18.31 31.02 0.88
CA LEU A 18 -18.71 29.67 1.29
C LEU A 18 -19.34 29.60 2.69
N LYS A 19 -18.97 30.53 3.59
CA LYS A 19 -19.39 30.52 5.00
C LYS A 19 -20.91 30.51 5.21
N ASN A 20 -21.64 31.20 4.34
CA ASN A 20 -23.08 31.41 4.49
C ASN A 20 -23.93 30.40 3.70
N ILE A 21 -23.29 29.41 3.04
CA ILE A 21 -24.00 28.39 2.29
C ILE A 21 -24.58 27.36 3.25
N VAL A 22 -25.90 27.17 3.20
CA VAL A 22 -26.62 26.26 4.10
C VAL A 22 -27.18 25.02 3.41
N SER A 23 -27.12 24.95 2.08
CA SER A 23 -27.64 23.82 1.31
C SER A 23 -26.71 23.39 0.17
N ALA A 24 -26.85 22.14 -0.26
CA ALA A 24 -26.11 21.63 -1.43
C ALA A 24 -26.53 22.33 -2.73
N GLU A 25 -27.80 22.74 -2.85
CA GLU A 25 -28.30 23.48 -4.01
C GLU A 25 -27.63 24.86 -4.11
N GLU A 26 -27.57 25.60 -3.00
CA GLU A 26 -26.90 26.90 -2.97
C GLU A 26 -25.40 26.78 -3.25
N PHE A 27 -24.75 25.71 -2.77
CA PHE A 27 -23.36 25.41 -3.13
C PHE A 27 -23.18 25.26 -4.64
N ARG A 28 -24.01 24.43 -5.29
CA ARG A 28 -23.94 24.22 -6.75
C ARG A 28 -24.21 25.49 -7.56
N LYS A 29 -25.05 26.40 -7.06
CA LYS A 29 -25.30 27.70 -7.71
C LYS A 29 -24.13 28.67 -7.57
N ARG A 30 -23.34 28.56 -6.50
CA ARG A 30 -22.29 29.54 -6.15
C ARG A 30 -20.87 29.11 -6.51
N HIS A 31 -20.60 27.82 -6.46
CA HIS A 31 -19.27 27.26 -6.71
C HIS A 31 -19.22 26.63 -8.11
N PRO A 32 -18.33 27.09 -9.01
CA PRO A 32 -18.22 26.53 -10.34
C PRO A 32 -17.57 25.15 -10.32
N LEU A 33 -17.74 24.37 -11.39
CA LEU A 33 -16.88 23.20 -11.59
C LEU A 33 -15.44 23.66 -11.83
N THR A 34 -14.50 22.99 -11.17
CA THR A 34 -13.08 23.37 -11.11
C THR A 34 -12.18 22.19 -11.47
N THR A 35 -10.96 22.50 -11.87
CA THR A 35 -9.87 21.57 -12.14
C THR A 35 -8.70 21.80 -11.16
N TYR A 36 -7.67 20.96 -11.20
CA TYR A 36 -6.48 21.14 -10.35
C TYR A 36 -5.81 22.51 -10.56
N GLU A 37 -5.82 23.05 -11.78
CA GLU A 37 -5.18 24.32 -12.09
C GLU A 37 -5.82 25.50 -11.35
N ASP A 38 -7.12 25.41 -11.02
CA ASP A 38 -7.81 26.42 -10.21
C ASP A 38 -7.34 26.42 -8.75
N TYR A 39 -6.83 25.29 -8.26
CA TYR A 39 -6.34 25.10 -6.89
C TYR A 39 -4.84 25.24 -6.77
N LYS A 40 -4.09 25.02 -7.84
CA LYS A 40 -2.62 25.01 -7.85
C LYS A 40 -1.99 26.23 -7.15
N PRO A 41 -2.43 27.49 -7.41
CA PRO A 41 -1.87 28.65 -6.71
C PRO A 41 -2.10 28.62 -5.20
N TYR A 42 -3.23 28.08 -4.75
CA TYR A 42 -3.54 27.93 -3.33
C TYR A 42 -2.71 26.82 -2.69
N VAL A 43 -2.54 25.69 -3.39
CA VAL A 43 -1.72 24.57 -2.94
C VAL A 43 -0.27 25.00 -2.77
N GLU A 44 0.30 25.74 -3.73
CA GLU A 44 1.67 26.25 -3.67
C GLU A 44 1.88 27.16 -2.45
N ARG A 45 0.92 28.04 -2.15
CA ARG A 45 0.93 28.91 -0.96
C ARG A 45 0.88 28.10 0.34
N VAL A 46 0.02 27.09 0.41
CA VAL A 46 -0.06 26.20 1.59
C VAL A 46 1.23 25.39 1.75
N MET A 47 1.82 24.90 0.66
CA MET A 47 3.13 24.21 0.70
C MET A 47 4.28 25.15 1.10
N ALA A 48 4.17 26.45 0.80
CA ALA A 48 5.10 27.48 1.23
C ALA A 48 4.97 27.84 2.72
N GLY A 49 3.90 27.41 3.40
CA GLY A 49 3.66 27.67 4.82
C GLY A 49 2.57 28.70 5.12
N GLU A 50 1.89 29.21 4.11
CA GLU A 50 0.84 30.21 4.31
C GLU A 50 -0.44 29.56 4.87
N GLN A 51 -0.93 30.11 5.98
CA GLN A 51 -2.10 29.61 6.70
C GLN A 51 -3.39 30.28 6.24
N GLY A 52 -4.54 29.63 6.46
CA GLY A 52 -5.84 30.22 6.15
C GLY A 52 -6.11 30.39 4.65
N VAL A 53 -5.34 29.71 3.79
CA VAL A 53 -5.47 29.82 2.32
C VAL A 53 -6.61 28.94 1.79
N MET A 54 -6.56 27.63 2.06
CA MET A 54 -7.58 26.65 1.64
C MET A 54 -8.37 26.10 2.82
N THR A 55 -7.65 25.67 3.86
CA THR A 55 -8.19 25.10 5.09
C THR A 55 -7.77 25.92 6.30
N GLN A 56 -8.57 25.92 7.37
CA GLN A 56 -8.21 26.59 8.62
C GLN A 56 -7.00 25.94 9.31
N VAL A 57 -6.92 24.61 9.23
CA VAL A 57 -5.84 23.83 9.80
C VAL A 57 -4.85 23.48 8.70
N MET A 58 -3.55 23.68 8.98
CA MET A 58 -2.49 23.29 8.06
C MET A 58 -2.45 21.78 7.86
N PRO A 59 -2.32 21.29 6.61
CA PRO A 59 -2.16 19.87 6.34
C PRO A 59 -0.82 19.35 6.89
N ASN A 60 -0.80 18.08 7.33
CA ASN A 60 0.44 17.41 7.76
C ASN A 60 1.06 16.54 6.64
N ALA A 61 0.33 16.33 5.55
CA ALA A 61 0.81 15.65 4.35
C ALA A 61 0.28 16.30 3.08
N PHE A 62 1.02 16.14 1.98
CA PHE A 62 0.67 16.50 0.63
C PHE A 62 0.79 15.25 -0.23
N ILE A 63 -0.35 14.77 -0.70
CA ILE A 63 -0.41 13.54 -1.49
C ILE A 63 -0.02 13.86 -2.92
N GLN A 64 1.11 13.31 -3.33
CA GLN A 64 1.64 13.46 -4.67
C GLN A 64 0.97 12.45 -5.60
N THR A 65 0.45 12.90 -6.74
CA THR A 65 0.03 12.00 -7.82
C THR A 65 1.23 11.43 -8.55
N SER A 66 1.16 10.17 -8.95
CA SER A 66 2.16 9.47 -9.77
C SER A 66 2.14 9.89 -11.25
N GLY A 67 1.77 11.13 -11.57
CA GLY A 67 1.49 11.58 -12.94
C GLY A 67 2.60 11.24 -13.92
N THR A 68 2.27 10.50 -14.98
CA THR A 68 3.24 9.95 -15.94
C THR A 68 3.57 10.89 -17.11
N THR A 69 2.91 12.04 -17.21
CA THR A 69 3.02 12.92 -18.39
C THR A 69 3.10 14.43 -18.08
N GLY A 70 3.22 14.83 -16.80
CA GLY A 70 3.29 16.25 -16.44
C GLY A 70 3.80 16.52 -15.01
N PRO A 71 3.89 17.80 -14.60
CA PRO A 71 4.28 18.19 -13.25
C PRO A 71 3.40 17.49 -12.21
N SER A 72 4.02 17.04 -11.11
CA SER A 72 3.29 16.37 -10.03
C SER A 72 2.23 17.27 -9.42
N LYS A 73 1.03 16.73 -9.21
CA LYS A 73 -0.05 17.38 -8.48
C LYS A 73 0.04 17.02 -7.00
N TYR A 74 -0.27 17.98 -6.14
CA TYR A 74 -0.20 17.84 -4.68
C TYR A 74 -1.55 18.10 -4.05
N PHE A 75 -1.99 17.17 -3.22
CA PHE A 75 -3.27 17.25 -2.53
C PHE A 75 -3.06 17.40 -1.03
N PRO A 76 -3.37 18.58 -0.45
CA PRO A 76 -3.32 18.79 0.99
C PRO A 76 -4.17 17.77 1.74
N GLN A 77 -3.57 17.06 2.69
CA GLN A 77 -4.28 16.14 3.55
C GLN A 77 -3.97 16.40 5.02
N ARG A 78 -5.04 16.42 5.81
CA ARG A 78 -4.96 16.45 7.27
C ARG A 78 -5.08 15.02 7.79
N ASP A 79 -4.28 14.69 8.80
CA ASP A 79 -4.34 13.40 9.51
C ASP A 79 -4.18 12.18 8.58
N HIS A 80 -3.21 12.22 7.64
CA HIS A 80 -2.97 11.14 6.65
C HIS A 80 -2.91 9.74 7.31
N ARG A 81 -2.26 9.60 8.48
CA ARG A 81 -2.26 8.35 9.27
C ARG A 81 -3.65 7.84 9.56
N LEU A 82 -4.53 8.69 10.10
CA LEU A 82 -5.88 8.30 10.45
C LEU A 82 -6.68 7.91 9.21
N VAL A 83 -6.51 8.64 8.10
CA VAL A 83 -7.16 8.32 6.83
C VAL A 83 -6.70 6.95 6.32
N LEU A 84 -5.39 6.69 6.31
CA LEU A 84 -4.83 5.42 5.88
C LEU A 84 -5.28 4.24 6.77
N THR A 85 -5.21 4.41 8.09
CA THR A 85 -5.62 3.36 9.05
C THR A 85 -7.10 3.03 8.90
N ARG A 86 -7.98 4.04 8.81
CA ARG A 86 -9.42 3.81 8.58
C ARG A 86 -9.69 3.14 7.24
N TRP A 87 -8.91 3.49 6.22
CA TRP A 87 -9.06 2.89 4.92
C TRP A 87 -8.66 1.41 4.92
N LEU A 88 -7.51 1.07 5.52
CA LEU A 88 -7.09 -0.33 5.69
C LEU A 88 -8.06 -1.12 6.57
N ASP A 89 -8.60 -0.51 7.62
CA ASP A 89 -9.60 -1.12 8.51
C ASP A 89 -10.86 -1.54 7.76
N VAL A 90 -11.40 -0.67 6.89
CA VAL A 90 -12.54 -1.02 6.04
C VAL A 90 -12.20 -2.16 5.07
N VAL A 91 -11.06 -2.07 4.38
CA VAL A 91 -10.63 -3.11 3.42
C VAL A 91 -10.54 -4.47 4.10
N PHE A 92 -9.86 -4.55 5.25
CA PHE A 92 -9.66 -5.81 5.94
C PHE A 92 -10.93 -6.31 6.66
N THR A 93 -11.73 -5.41 7.24
CA THR A 93 -13.01 -5.80 7.87
C THR A 93 -13.93 -6.45 6.85
N SER A 94 -14.13 -5.82 5.70
CA SER A 94 -14.95 -6.38 4.64
C SER A 94 -14.32 -7.62 4.00
N LEU A 95 -12.99 -7.76 4.02
CA LEU A 95 -12.33 -8.99 3.59
C LEU A 95 -12.73 -10.19 4.45
N TYR A 96 -12.89 -10.01 5.76
CA TYR A 96 -13.38 -11.07 6.65
C TYR A 96 -14.84 -11.44 6.39
N GLU A 97 -15.67 -10.50 5.91
CA GLU A 97 -17.05 -10.79 5.51
C GLU A 97 -17.12 -11.65 4.24
N VAL A 98 -16.23 -11.42 3.27
CA VAL A 98 -16.22 -12.15 1.99
C VAL A 98 -15.35 -13.42 2.02
N CYS A 99 -14.41 -13.52 2.95
CA CYS A 99 -13.52 -14.65 3.15
C CYS A 99 -13.64 -15.20 4.58
N PRO A 100 -14.72 -15.93 4.92
CA PRO A 100 -15.01 -16.35 6.30
C PRO A 100 -13.99 -17.33 6.90
N ARG A 101 -13.16 -17.98 6.07
CA ARG A 101 -12.05 -18.84 6.52
C ARG A 101 -10.80 -18.06 6.91
N LEU A 102 -10.73 -16.76 6.59
CA LEU A 102 -9.58 -15.94 6.94
C LEU A 102 -9.57 -15.68 8.45
N GLY A 103 -8.55 -16.19 9.13
CA GLY A 103 -8.41 -15.98 10.57
C GLY A 103 -8.10 -14.52 10.90
N ILE A 104 -8.69 -13.98 11.97
CA ILE A 104 -8.49 -12.58 12.41
C ILE A 104 -7.01 -12.27 12.70
N LEU A 105 -6.30 -13.25 13.27
CA LEU A 105 -4.87 -13.15 13.58
C LEU A 105 -3.95 -13.65 12.46
N GLN A 106 -4.55 -14.12 11.35
CA GLN A 106 -3.78 -14.66 10.24
C GLN A 106 -2.99 -13.53 9.58
N LYS A 107 -1.68 -13.75 9.45
CA LYS A 107 -0.76 -12.77 8.89
C LYS A 107 -1.02 -12.56 7.42
N LYS A 108 -0.62 -11.38 6.96
CA LYS A 108 -0.80 -10.90 5.60
C LYS A 108 0.56 -10.53 5.04
N MET A 109 0.78 -10.75 3.76
CA MET A 109 1.91 -10.19 3.05
C MET A 109 1.42 -8.90 2.44
N PHE A 110 2.00 -7.76 2.82
CA PHE A 110 1.79 -6.51 2.11
C PHE A 110 3.03 -6.21 1.29
N HIS A 111 2.91 -6.32 -0.04
CA HIS A 111 3.94 -5.85 -0.94
C HIS A 111 4.01 -4.32 -0.87
N TYR A 112 5.12 -3.80 -0.38
CA TYR A 112 5.32 -2.38 -0.18
C TYR A 112 6.76 -1.99 -0.52
N VAL A 113 6.91 -0.92 -1.28
CA VAL A 113 8.22 -0.31 -1.55
C VAL A 113 8.19 1.06 -0.94
N GLN A 114 9.12 1.33 -0.03
CA GLN A 114 9.18 2.61 0.67
C GLN A 114 9.41 3.72 -0.36
N PRO A 115 8.47 4.67 -0.50
CA PRO A 115 8.68 5.78 -1.39
C PRO A 115 9.68 6.76 -0.77
N VAL A 116 10.33 7.55 -1.62
CA VAL A 116 11.09 8.70 -1.19
C VAL A 116 10.12 9.75 -0.65
N ILE A 117 10.19 10.02 0.65
CA ILE A 117 9.37 11.02 1.32
C ILE A 117 10.18 12.31 1.41
N SER A 118 9.65 13.41 0.87
CA SER A 118 10.23 14.74 1.00
C SER A 118 9.36 15.64 1.88
N ARG A 119 9.79 16.89 2.11
CA ARG A 119 9.04 17.86 2.93
C ARG A 119 8.78 19.14 2.15
N ALA A 120 7.56 19.66 2.29
CA ALA A 120 7.22 21.01 1.87
C ALA A 120 7.86 22.04 2.81
N LYS A 121 7.96 23.30 2.39
CA LYS A 121 8.49 24.41 3.22
C LYS A 121 7.63 24.64 4.47
N SER A 122 6.35 24.31 4.40
CA SER A 122 5.43 24.29 5.54
C SER A 122 5.73 23.21 6.59
N GLY A 123 6.68 22.31 6.32
CA GLY A 123 7.05 21.18 7.20
C GLY A 123 6.21 19.92 6.97
N GLY A 124 5.10 20.01 6.25
CA GLY A 124 4.26 18.87 5.86
C GLY A 124 4.98 17.92 4.92
N SER A 125 4.72 16.63 5.07
CA SER A 125 5.37 15.60 4.26
C SER A 125 4.79 15.51 2.85
N ILE A 126 5.61 15.25 1.84
CA ILE A 126 5.19 14.99 0.46
C ILE A 126 5.38 13.50 0.22
N ARG A 127 4.29 12.79 -0.12
CA ARG A 127 4.26 11.33 -0.20
C ARG A 127 3.16 10.81 -1.13
N PRO A 128 3.26 9.59 -1.66
CA PRO A 128 2.13 8.88 -2.26
C PRO A 128 0.96 8.64 -1.29
N GLY A 129 -0.21 8.32 -1.82
CA GLY A 129 -1.42 8.13 -1.00
C GLY A 129 -1.34 6.94 -0.04
N ILE A 130 -0.77 5.83 -0.50
CA ILE A 130 -0.60 4.59 0.27
C ILE A 130 0.86 4.50 0.73
N SER A 131 1.23 5.32 1.71
CA SER A 131 2.56 5.30 2.33
C SER A 131 2.43 4.96 3.80
N LEU A 132 3.13 3.92 4.26
CA LEU A 132 3.12 3.52 5.67
C LEU A 132 3.88 4.53 6.53
N TYR A 133 3.60 4.50 7.83
CA TYR A 133 4.35 5.26 8.84
C TYR A 133 5.45 4.38 9.44
N GLU A 134 6.56 5.02 9.80
CA GLU A 134 7.75 4.40 10.38
C GLU A 134 7.59 3.95 11.84
N ASP A 135 6.39 4.11 12.43
CA ASP A 135 6.14 3.71 13.83
C ASP A 135 5.92 2.19 13.99
N GLY A 136 5.91 1.44 12.89
CA GLY A 136 5.84 -0.02 12.88
C GLY A 136 4.51 -0.61 13.36
N PHE A 137 3.52 0.22 13.74
CA PHE A 137 2.24 -0.24 14.28
C PHE A 137 1.58 -1.27 13.34
N MET A 138 1.56 -0.95 12.05
CA MET A 138 0.97 -1.82 11.03
C MET A 138 1.84 -3.05 10.69
N ALA A 139 3.16 -3.02 10.96
CA ALA A 139 4.06 -4.13 10.65
C ALA A 139 3.68 -5.40 11.42
N SER A 140 3.13 -5.25 12.63
CA SER A 140 2.65 -6.38 13.45
C SER A 140 1.51 -7.18 12.80
N CYS A 141 0.79 -6.62 11.83
CA CYS A 141 -0.27 -7.33 11.09
C CYS A 141 0.26 -8.13 9.89
N TYR A 142 1.53 -7.92 9.53
CA TYR A 142 2.15 -8.50 8.34
C TYR A 142 3.20 -9.57 8.70
N THR A 143 3.58 -10.37 7.71
CA THR A 143 4.69 -11.34 7.83
C THR A 143 6.04 -10.65 7.87
N THR A 144 6.22 -9.59 7.07
CA THR A 144 7.48 -8.85 7.00
C THR A 144 7.72 -8.03 8.27
N PRO A 145 8.92 -8.11 8.88
CA PRO A 145 9.29 -7.27 10.01
C PRO A 145 9.31 -5.78 9.62
N HIS A 146 9.23 -4.90 10.62
CA HIS A 146 9.19 -3.45 10.39
C HIS A 146 10.33 -2.93 9.50
N ALA A 147 11.56 -3.44 9.69
CA ALA A 147 12.73 -3.07 8.90
C ALA A 147 12.55 -3.32 7.39
N GLY A 148 11.77 -4.34 6.98
CA GLY A 148 11.53 -4.64 5.58
C GLY A 148 10.68 -3.59 4.87
N PHE A 149 9.87 -2.84 5.61
CA PHE A 149 9.06 -1.74 5.07
C PHE A 149 9.84 -0.45 4.84
N ARG A 150 11.15 -0.40 5.16
CA ARG A 150 12.03 0.74 4.91
C ARG A 150 12.74 0.67 3.54
N ILE A 151 12.61 -0.44 2.82
CA ILE A 151 13.37 -0.71 1.59
C ILE A 151 12.78 0.09 0.41
N GLN A 152 13.60 0.88 -0.26
CA GLN A 152 13.18 1.73 -1.38
C GLN A 152 13.34 1.08 -2.76
N SER A 153 14.19 0.07 -2.87
CA SER A 153 14.38 -0.64 -4.13
C SER A 153 13.35 -1.75 -4.32
N PHE A 154 12.69 -1.76 -5.47
CA PHE A 154 11.60 -2.68 -5.79
C PHE A 154 12.04 -4.15 -5.75
N LYS A 155 13.21 -4.46 -6.31
CA LYS A 155 13.72 -5.84 -6.39
C LYS A 155 14.05 -6.41 -5.00
N GLU A 156 14.66 -5.61 -4.14
CA GLU A 156 15.07 -5.99 -2.80
C GLU A 156 13.87 -6.07 -1.86
N ALA A 157 12.89 -5.16 -1.99
CA ALA A 157 11.62 -5.25 -1.28
C ALA A 157 10.84 -6.53 -1.67
N ASN A 158 10.76 -6.87 -2.95
CA ASN A 158 10.17 -8.14 -3.41
C ASN A 158 10.81 -9.34 -2.74
N TYR A 159 12.15 -9.37 -2.72
CA TYR A 159 12.91 -10.47 -2.14
C TYR A 159 12.60 -10.63 -0.66
N ILE A 160 12.65 -9.55 0.11
CA ILE A 160 12.38 -9.57 1.55
C ILE A 160 10.93 -9.92 1.86
N HIS A 161 9.96 -9.35 1.13
CA HIS A 161 8.57 -9.71 1.35
C HIS A 161 8.29 -11.19 1.02
N LEU A 162 8.90 -11.74 -0.02
CA LEU A 162 8.84 -13.18 -0.33
C LEU A 162 9.46 -14.03 0.76
N LEU A 163 10.66 -13.68 1.22
CA LEU A 163 11.40 -14.41 2.25
C LEU A 163 10.55 -14.63 3.50
N PHE A 164 9.99 -13.54 4.04
CA PHE A 164 9.15 -13.60 5.24
C PHE A 164 7.75 -14.16 4.99
N ALA A 165 7.18 -13.97 3.79
CA ALA A 165 5.91 -14.61 3.44
C ALA A 165 6.04 -16.13 3.37
N LEU A 166 7.11 -16.64 2.76
CA LEU A 166 7.37 -18.09 2.62
C LEU A 166 7.68 -18.76 3.95
N LEU A 167 8.25 -18.01 4.91
CA LEU A 167 8.49 -18.48 6.26
C LEU A 167 7.20 -18.81 7.02
N ASP A 168 6.10 -18.12 6.74
CA ASP A 168 4.81 -18.36 7.38
C ASP A 168 3.88 -19.25 6.50
N PRO A 169 3.73 -20.56 6.80
CA PRO A 169 2.81 -21.43 6.06
C PRO A 169 1.33 -21.05 6.24
N ASN A 170 1.02 -20.26 7.28
CA ASN A 170 -0.33 -19.81 7.59
C ASN A 170 -0.67 -18.46 6.96
N LEU A 171 0.11 -17.96 5.99
CA LEU A 171 -0.23 -16.74 5.26
C LEU A 171 -1.66 -16.78 4.69
N GLY A 172 -2.48 -15.78 5.03
CA GLY A 172 -3.90 -15.75 4.63
C GLY A 172 -4.23 -14.82 3.48
N VAL A 173 -3.44 -13.75 3.31
CA VAL A 173 -3.68 -12.73 2.29
C VAL A 173 -2.34 -12.31 1.68
N ILE A 174 -2.31 -12.18 0.35
CA ILE A 174 -1.28 -11.40 -0.33
C ILE A 174 -1.94 -10.12 -0.84
N TYR A 175 -1.47 -8.99 -0.32
CA TYR A 175 -1.98 -7.67 -0.58
C TYR A 175 -0.92 -6.84 -1.32
N ALA A 176 -1.33 -6.17 -2.40
CA ALA A 176 -0.52 -5.19 -3.11
C ALA A 176 -1.44 -4.12 -3.70
N VAL A 177 -0.93 -2.91 -3.97
CA VAL A 177 -1.76 -1.85 -4.56
C VAL A 177 -2.26 -2.24 -5.95
N PHE A 178 -1.38 -2.76 -6.80
CA PHE A 178 -1.68 -3.20 -8.15
C PHE A 178 -1.28 -4.66 -8.36
N ILE A 179 -2.04 -5.38 -9.18
CA ILE A 179 -1.80 -6.81 -9.46
C ILE A 179 -0.44 -7.04 -10.11
N GLY A 180 0.09 -6.06 -10.85
CA GLY A 180 1.42 -6.13 -11.46
C GLY A 180 2.54 -6.31 -10.43
N ALA A 181 2.37 -5.84 -9.19
CA ALA A 181 3.34 -6.08 -8.12
C ALA A 181 3.36 -7.56 -7.71
N ILE A 182 2.19 -8.19 -7.56
CA ILE A 182 2.07 -9.63 -7.26
C ILE A 182 2.66 -10.46 -8.41
N ASP A 183 2.39 -10.09 -9.65
CA ASP A 183 2.98 -10.76 -10.83
C ASP A 183 4.51 -10.71 -10.82
N ASN A 184 5.10 -9.53 -10.55
CA ASN A 184 6.55 -9.37 -10.46
C ASN A 184 7.15 -10.16 -9.30
N VAL A 185 6.50 -10.17 -8.15
CA VAL A 185 6.89 -11.00 -6.99
C VAL A 185 6.96 -12.47 -7.40
N MET A 186 5.94 -13.00 -8.07
CA MET A 186 5.93 -14.42 -8.45
C MET A 186 6.97 -14.75 -9.54
N LYS A 187 7.17 -13.85 -10.51
CA LYS A 187 8.22 -14.00 -11.52
C LYS A 187 9.62 -13.95 -10.91
N GLN A 188 9.84 -13.10 -9.92
CA GLN A 188 11.09 -13.04 -9.19
C GLN A 188 11.31 -14.31 -8.36
N LEU A 189 10.27 -14.81 -7.69
CA LEU A 189 10.34 -16.08 -6.97
C LEU A 189 10.79 -17.23 -7.89
N GLU A 190 10.27 -17.32 -9.12
CA GLU A 190 10.72 -18.32 -10.10
C GLU A 190 12.22 -18.25 -10.40
N GLN A 191 12.78 -17.04 -10.41
CA GLN A 191 14.17 -16.80 -10.78
C GLN A 191 15.15 -17.01 -9.63
N CYS A 192 14.71 -16.85 -8.38
CA CYS A 192 15.60 -16.84 -7.22
C CYS A 192 15.10 -17.67 -6.03
N TRP A 193 14.20 -18.65 -6.24
CA TRP A 193 13.71 -19.48 -5.14
C TRP A 193 14.83 -20.26 -4.44
N GLU A 194 15.89 -20.66 -5.15
CA GLU A 194 17.04 -21.37 -4.56
C GLU A 194 17.76 -20.49 -3.53
N ASP A 195 18.02 -19.22 -3.88
CA ASP A 195 18.60 -18.24 -2.97
C ASP A 195 17.70 -18.03 -1.75
N ILE A 196 16.39 -17.85 -1.97
CA ILE A 196 15.42 -17.62 -0.88
C ILE A 196 15.36 -18.82 0.06
N VAL A 197 15.33 -20.04 -0.47
CA VAL A 197 15.30 -21.27 0.34
C VAL A 197 16.59 -21.42 1.13
N TYR A 198 17.75 -21.10 0.54
CA TYR A 198 19.03 -21.10 1.24
C TYR A 198 19.02 -20.12 2.43
N ASP A 199 18.51 -18.91 2.21
CA ASP A 199 18.38 -17.88 3.24
C ASP A 199 17.43 -18.29 4.37
N ILE A 200 16.29 -18.92 4.04
CA ILE A 200 15.37 -19.50 5.05
C ILE A 200 16.07 -20.59 5.84
N GLU A 201 16.82 -21.47 5.18
CA GLU A 201 17.51 -22.61 5.82
C GLU A 201 18.57 -22.16 6.84
N HIS A 202 19.35 -21.13 6.51
CA HIS A 202 20.50 -20.69 7.30
C HIS A 202 20.23 -19.43 8.15
N GLY A 203 19.07 -18.80 7.98
CA GLY A 203 18.72 -17.55 8.68
C GLY A 203 19.56 -16.36 8.24
N THR A 204 20.00 -16.35 6.97
CA THR A 204 20.82 -15.30 6.37
C THR A 204 20.03 -14.53 5.32
N ILE A 205 20.60 -13.44 4.81
CA ILE A 205 20.09 -12.79 3.61
C ILE A 205 21.19 -12.77 2.56
N ASN A 206 20.85 -13.08 1.31
CA ASN A 206 21.78 -13.13 0.20
C ASN A 206 22.55 -11.81 0.05
N GLU A 207 23.88 -11.87 -0.11
CA GLU A 207 24.74 -10.69 -0.17
C GLU A 207 24.44 -9.78 -1.36
N LYS A 208 23.80 -10.32 -2.42
CA LYS A 208 23.37 -9.54 -3.59
C LYS A 208 22.21 -8.61 -3.26
N VAL A 209 21.46 -8.85 -2.19
CA VAL A 209 20.39 -7.97 -1.71
C VAL A 209 21.02 -6.78 -1.00
N LYS A 210 20.87 -5.59 -1.55
CA LYS A 210 21.46 -4.36 -1.03
C LYS A 210 20.40 -3.52 -0.32
N PHE A 211 20.80 -2.88 0.78
CA PHE A 211 19.93 -2.00 1.55
C PHE A 211 20.58 -0.63 1.64
N ASP A 212 19.75 0.41 1.63
CA ASP A 212 20.20 1.79 1.76
C ASP A 212 20.66 2.08 3.20
N ASP A 213 19.91 1.57 4.19
CA ASP A 213 20.25 1.72 5.61
C ASP A 213 21.02 0.50 6.14
N ALA A 214 22.11 0.76 6.86
CA ALA A 214 23.03 -0.26 7.33
C ALA A 214 22.44 -1.24 8.37
N ASP A 215 21.40 -0.83 9.10
CA ASP A 215 20.78 -1.63 10.17
C ASP A 215 19.74 -2.63 9.65
N ILE A 216 19.16 -2.41 8.46
CA ILE A 216 18.07 -3.23 7.91
C ILE A 216 18.46 -4.71 7.86
N ARG A 217 19.65 -5.02 7.34
CA ARG A 217 20.13 -6.40 7.21
C ARG A 217 20.16 -7.12 8.55
N SER A 218 20.82 -6.53 9.54
CA SER A 218 20.97 -7.13 10.87
C SER A 218 19.61 -7.34 11.54
N LEU A 219 18.69 -6.38 11.42
CA LEU A 219 17.34 -6.49 11.99
C LEU A 219 16.51 -7.60 11.33
N LEU A 220 16.64 -7.77 10.01
CA LEU A 220 15.93 -8.82 9.28
C LEU A 220 16.53 -10.21 9.56
N GLU A 221 17.86 -10.35 9.58
CA GLU A 221 18.54 -11.60 9.94
C GLU A 221 18.24 -12.01 11.40
N GLN A 222 18.17 -11.04 12.31
CA GLN A 222 17.69 -11.28 13.68
C GLN A 222 16.25 -11.80 13.70
N ALA A 223 15.38 -11.28 12.83
CA ALA A 223 14.00 -11.75 12.71
C ALA A 223 13.86 -13.14 12.06
N LEU A 224 14.87 -13.61 11.32
CA LEU A 224 14.94 -14.98 10.80
C LEU A 224 15.34 -16.02 11.86
N GLY A 225 15.75 -15.60 13.06
CA GLY A 225 15.84 -16.47 14.23
C GLY A 225 16.82 -17.64 14.14
N GLY A 226 17.82 -17.59 13.25
CA GLY A 226 18.86 -18.63 13.13
C GLY A 226 18.57 -19.76 12.14
N GLY A 227 17.54 -19.61 11.29
CA GLY A 227 17.27 -20.52 10.18
C GLY A 227 16.19 -21.58 10.45
N HIS A 228 15.59 -22.07 9.36
CA HIS A 228 14.40 -22.91 9.36
C HIS A 228 14.55 -24.06 8.33
N PRO A 229 15.45 -25.03 8.58
CA PRO A 229 15.78 -26.08 7.62
C PRO A 229 14.60 -26.97 7.23
N GLU A 230 13.69 -27.26 8.17
CA GLU A 230 12.47 -28.02 7.87
C GLU A 230 11.60 -27.29 6.85
N ARG A 231 11.34 -26.00 7.08
CA ARG A 231 10.55 -25.17 6.18
C ARG A 231 11.24 -25.00 4.82
N ALA A 232 12.55 -24.83 4.80
CA ALA A 232 13.33 -24.77 3.57
C ALA A 232 13.21 -26.06 2.75
N GLY A 233 13.28 -27.22 3.41
CA GLY A 233 13.09 -28.53 2.79
C GLY A 233 11.70 -28.70 2.17
N GLU A 234 10.64 -28.31 2.89
CA GLU A 234 9.27 -28.30 2.38
C GLU A 234 9.15 -27.44 1.11
N LEU A 235 9.63 -26.20 1.17
CA LEU A 235 9.56 -25.24 0.06
C LEU A 235 10.32 -25.76 -1.17
N ARG A 236 11.55 -26.26 -0.98
CA ARG A 236 12.36 -26.88 -2.02
C ARG A 236 11.61 -28.01 -2.71
N SER A 237 10.97 -28.90 -1.94
CA SER A 237 10.17 -30.02 -2.49
C SER A 237 8.98 -29.56 -3.33
N GLN A 238 8.46 -28.36 -3.08
CA GLN A 238 7.40 -27.77 -3.89
C GLN A 238 7.94 -27.08 -5.13
N PHE A 239 9.03 -26.31 -5.03
CA PHE A 239 9.56 -25.55 -6.16
C PHE A 239 10.13 -26.42 -7.27
N VAL A 240 10.77 -27.56 -6.96
CA VAL A 240 11.29 -28.50 -7.97
C VAL A 240 10.19 -29.12 -8.86
N LYS A 241 8.93 -29.09 -8.40
CA LYS A 241 7.76 -29.56 -9.18
C LYS A 241 7.28 -28.52 -10.22
N GLY A 242 7.95 -27.38 -10.33
CA GLY A 242 7.54 -26.25 -11.17
C GLY A 242 6.52 -25.35 -10.49
N PHE A 243 6.02 -24.32 -11.18
CA PHE A 243 5.28 -23.22 -10.53
C PHE A 243 3.76 -23.26 -10.72
N ASP A 244 3.24 -24.31 -11.35
CA ASP A 244 1.82 -24.49 -11.59
C ASP A 244 0.99 -24.59 -10.29
N GLY A 245 0.15 -23.58 -10.02
CA GLY A 245 -0.61 -23.47 -8.78
C GLY A 245 0.25 -23.32 -7.51
N ILE A 246 1.49 -22.82 -7.64
CA ILE A 246 2.47 -22.79 -6.55
C ILE A 246 1.94 -22.14 -5.27
N MET A 247 1.13 -21.08 -5.37
CA MET A 247 0.72 -20.27 -4.22
C MET A 247 -0.01 -21.12 -3.17
N LYS A 248 -0.97 -21.97 -3.59
CA LYS A 248 -1.66 -22.88 -2.64
C LYS A 248 -0.78 -24.02 -2.14
N ARG A 249 0.28 -24.38 -2.86
CA ARG A 249 1.20 -25.44 -2.42
C ARG A 249 2.17 -24.97 -1.34
N VAL A 250 2.63 -23.72 -1.42
CA VAL A 250 3.52 -23.13 -0.39
C VAL A 250 2.74 -22.43 0.73
N TRP A 251 1.53 -21.94 0.44
CA TRP A 251 0.60 -21.35 1.41
C TRP A 251 -0.78 -22.04 1.34
N PRO A 252 -0.95 -23.19 1.99
CA PRO A 252 -2.23 -23.93 1.99
C PRO A 252 -3.40 -23.08 2.49
N ASN A 253 -3.14 -22.20 3.45
CA ASN A 253 -4.14 -21.34 4.11
C ASN A 253 -4.32 -19.96 3.44
N LEU A 254 -3.71 -19.73 2.26
CA LEU A 254 -3.88 -18.48 1.52
C LEU A 254 -5.27 -18.41 0.91
N GLU A 255 -6.12 -17.51 1.42
CA GLU A 255 -7.52 -17.45 1.03
C GLU A 255 -7.77 -16.48 -0.12
N VAL A 256 -6.99 -15.41 -0.25
CA VAL A 256 -7.32 -14.32 -1.18
C VAL A 256 -6.11 -13.47 -1.57
N LEU A 257 -6.10 -13.04 -2.83
CA LEU A 257 -5.24 -11.97 -3.32
C LEU A 257 -6.02 -10.67 -3.34
N VAL A 258 -5.40 -9.58 -2.87
CA VAL A 258 -6.05 -8.28 -2.78
C VAL A 258 -5.22 -7.27 -3.56
N ALA A 259 -5.72 -6.86 -4.73
CA ALA A 259 -5.02 -5.91 -5.60
C ALA A 259 -5.97 -5.23 -6.60
N VAL A 260 -5.62 -4.03 -7.06
CA VAL A 260 -6.29 -3.41 -8.21
C VAL A 260 -5.81 -4.09 -9.50
N GLU A 261 -6.76 -4.56 -10.31
CA GLU A 261 -6.51 -5.01 -11.67
C GLU A 261 -7.03 -3.96 -12.67
N ASN A 262 -6.13 -3.48 -13.53
CA ASN A 262 -6.34 -2.47 -14.56
C ASN A 262 -5.56 -2.74 -15.87
N VAL A 263 -4.84 -3.87 -15.98
CA VAL A 263 -3.90 -4.16 -17.07
C VAL A 263 -4.10 -5.52 -17.74
N GLY A 264 -5.00 -6.37 -17.24
CA GLY A 264 -5.36 -7.66 -17.87
C GLY A 264 -4.36 -8.80 -17.60
N ILE A 265 -3.56 -8.71 -16.53
CA ILE A 265 -2.57 -9.72 -16.12
C ILE A 265 -3.23 -10.88 -15.37
N TRP A 266 -4.37 -10.63 -14.70
CA TRP A 266 -4.99 -11.60 -13.79
C TRP A 266 -5.21 -13.01 -14.38
N PRO A 267 -5.73 -13.20 -15.61
CA PRO A 267 -5.97 -14.54 -16.15
C PRO A 267 -4.71 -15.41 -16.22
N ASN A 268 -3.58 -14.83 -16.64
CA ASN A 268 -2.31 -15.54 -16.76
C ASN A 268 -1.69 -15.83 -15.39
N LEU A 269 -1.72 -14.85 -14.48
CA LEU A 269 -1.24 -15.02 -13.11
C LEU A 269 -2.07 -16.10 -12.37
N LYS A 270 -3.40 -16.07 -12.51
CA LYS A 270 -4.30 -17.08 -11.93
C LYS A 270 -4.02 -18.47 -12.49
N ALA A 271 -3.93 -18.60 -13.80
CA ALA A 271 -3.69 -19.88 -14.46
C ALA A 271 -2.36 -20.49 -14.05
N LYS A 272 -1.30 -19.68 -13.89
CA LYS A 272 0.04 -20.17 -13.56
C LYS A 272 0.26 -20.34 -12.06
N TYR A 273 -0.03 -19.33 -11.24
CA TYR A 273 0.39 -19.31 -9.83
C TYR A 273 -0.74 -19.50 -8.83
N ALA A 274 -1.91 -18.91 -9.09
CA ALA A 274 -2.97 -18.68 -8.10
C ALA A 274 -4.23 -19.53 -8.34
N LYS A 275 -4.06 -20.77 -8.83
CA LYS A 275 -5.18 -21.69 -9.10
C LYS A 275 -6.03 -21.89 -7.85
N GLY A 276 -7.34 -21.65 -7.96
CA GLY A 276 -8.29 -21.77 -6.85
C GLY A 276 -8.24 -20.64 -5.81
N ILE A 277 -7.49 -19.56 -6.08
CA ILE A 277 -7.43 -18.38 -5.21
C ILE A 277 -8.20 -17.23 -5.89
N PRO A 278 -9.16 -16.59 -5.21
CA PRO A 278 -9.85 -15.41 -5.73
C PRO A 278 -8.95 -14.16 -5.68
N LEU A 279 -9.26 -13.20 -6.56
CA LEU A 279 -8.72 -11.84 -6.53
C LEU A 279 -9.84 -10.90 -6.13
N VAL A 280 -9.67 -10.19 -5.02
CA VAL A 280 -10.58 -9.11 -4.59
C VAL A 280 -9.97 -7.77 -4.98
N ASN A 281 -10.70 -6.99 -5.76
CA ASN A 281 -10.34 -5.62 -6.04
C ASN A 281 -10.85 -4.72 -4.91
N PHE A 282 -9.91 -4.14 -4.16
CA PHE A 282 -10.24 -3.42 -2.93
C PHE A 282 -10.76 -1.98 -3.14
N GLY A 283 -10.80 -1.52 -4.39
CA GLY A 283 -11.58 -0.35 -4.80
C GLY A 283 -10.84 0.67 -5.66
N TYR A 284 -11.50 1.81 -5.87
CA TYR A 284 -11.04 2.87 -6.76
C TYR A 284 -10.72 4.15 -5.97
N GLY A 285 -9.44 4.50 -5.88
CA GLY A 285 -8.99 5.72 -5.22
C GLY A 285 -8.11 6.58 -6.11
N THR A 286 -8.18 7.89 -5.92
CA THR A 286 -7.23 8.86 -6.49
C THR A 286 -6.56 9.64 -5.35
N SER A 287 -5.50 10.38 -5.65
CA SER A 287 -4.85 11.26 -4.67
C SER A 287 -5.77 12.38 -4.15
N GLU A 288 -6.85 12.72 -4.88
CA GLU A 288 -7.82 13.76 -4.53
C GLU A 288 -8.90 13.26 -3.57
N GLY A 289 -9.20 11.97 -3.63
CA GLY A 289 -10.24 11.33 -2.85
C GLY A 289 -10.18 9.82 -2.98
N MET A 290 -10.25 9.12 -1.85
CA MET A 290 -10.42 7.68 -1.84
C MET A 290 -11.92 7.38 -1.83
N HIS A 291 -12.45 6.82 -2.93
CA HIS A 291 -13.81 6.34 -2.97
C HIS A 291 -13.81 4.83 -2.68
N GLN A 292 -14.55 4.42 -1.64
CA GLN A 292 -14.64 3.03 -1.24
C GLN A 292 -15.60 2.27 -2.15
N GLY A 293 -15.20 1.07 -2.55
CA GLY A 293 -16.06 0.12 -3.25
C GLY A 293 -15.29 -1.17 -3.48
N LEU A 294 -15.56 -2.20 -2.68
CA LEU A 294 -15.06 -3.53 -2.97
C LEU A 294 -15.84 -4.04 -4.17
N ASN A 295 -15.14 -4.32 -5.27
CA ASN A 295 -15.72 -5.11 -6.34
C ASN A 295 -15.25 -6.55 -6.11
N PRO A 296 -16.10 -7.42 -5.55
CA PRO A 296 -15.73 -8.81 -5.29
C PRO A 296 -15.41 -9.61 -6.57
N GLY A 297 -15.55 -9.04 -7.77
CA GLY A 297 -14.94 -9.56 -9.00
C GLY A 297 -15.10 -11.07 -9.15
N SER A 298 -16.31 -11.57 -9.40
CA SER A 298 -16.59 -13.01 -9.58
C SER A 298 -15.87 -13.90 -8.55
N LEU A 299 -16.17 -13.67 -7.26
CA LEU A 299 -16.06 -14.72 -6.24
C LEU A 299 -16.84 -15.97 -6.67
#